data_AF-A0A2E7Y4T3-F1
#
_entry.id   AF-A0A2E7Y4T3-F1
#
_cell.length_a   1.000
_cell.length_b   1.000
_cell.length_c   1.000
_cell.angle_alpha   90.00
_cell.angle_beta   90.00
_cell.angle_gamma   90.00
#
_symmetry.space_group_name_H-M   'P 1'
#
loop_
_entity.id
_entity.type
_entity.pdbx_description
1 polymer ?
#
loop_
_entity_poly.entity_id
_entity_poly.type
_entity_poly.pdbx_seq_one_letter_code
_entity_poly.pdbx_strand_id
1 'polypeptide(L)'
;PLDDGPLTLEAWVLPDDLAGRRGVVAKTEGSEYGLFASDWHPSFYVFLDGAYREIKSERQLEPERWQHLAGVYDGAEVRLYVDGLLVGRAEASGLRKRNPHPLIVGGDVDGNGRANSGMSGVLDEVRLSSAARYAGSEITPPTRHVEDADTLLLLHFDGASGPFIRDASGRGADGRLVGAAIVDESISRE
;
A
#
# COMPACT_ATOMS: atom_id res chain seq x y z
N PRO A 1 1.74 13.31 -8.12
CA PRO A 1 3.06 12.64 -8.04
C PRO A 1 3.70 12.92 -6.68
N LEU A 2 4.27 11.91 -6.04
CA LEU A 2 4.96 12.06 -4.75
C LEU A 2 6.37 12.63 -4.98
N ASP A 3 6.74 13.67 -4.23
CA ASP A 3 8.10 14.23 -4.27
C ASP A 3 9.12 13.34 -3.57
N ASP A 4 10.36 13.35 -4.08
CA ASP A 4 11.46 12.58 -3.50
C ASP A 4 11.66 12.89 -2.02
N GLY A 5 12.01 11.87 -1.25
CA GLY A 5 12.05 11.94 0.21
C GLY A 5 11.36 10.75 0.86
N PRO A 6 11.11 10.83 2.19
CA PRO A 6 10.51 9.75 2.93
C PRO A 6 9.07 9.47 2.46
N LEU A 7 8.61 8.25 2.68
CA LEU A 7 7.23 7.87 2.44
C LEU A 7 6.79 6.75 3.39
N THR A 8 5.48 6.72 3.65
CA THR A 8 4.79 5.57 4.23
C THR A 8 3.63 5.20 3.33
N LEU A 9 3.55 3.92 2.96
CA LEU A 9 2.40 3.33 2.28
C LEU A 9 1.83 2.25 3.20
N GLU A 10 0.55 2.35 3.53
CA GLU A 10 -0.09 1.41 4.44
C GLU A 10 -1.54 1.12 4.06
N ALA A 11 -2.01 -0.04 4.51
CA ALA A 11 -3.38 -0.51 4.32
C ALA A 11 -3.71 -1.57 5.38
N TRP A 12 -5.00 -1.70 5.67
CA TRP A 12 -5.55 -2.91 6.26
C TRP A 12 -6.00 -3.86 5.14
N VAL A 13 -5.72 -5.15 5.30
CA VAL A 13 -5.96 -6.23 4.34
C VAL A 13 -6.75 -7.35 5.01
N LEU A 14 -7.81 -7.82 4.36
CA LEU A 14 -8.52 -9.06 4.68
C LEU A 14 -8.45 -9.95 3.42
N PRO A 15 -7.46 -10.85 3.32
CA PRO A 15 -7.18 -11.55 2.06
C PRO A 15 -7.99 -12.84 1.92
N ASP A 16 -8.45 -13.12 0.69
CA ASP A 16 -9.12 -14.38 0.32
C ASP A 16 -8.20 -15.28 -0.51
N ASP A 17 -7.53 -14.72 -1.53
CA ASP A 17 -6.57 -15.44 -2.36
C ASP A 17 -5.40 -14.53 -2.76
N LEU A 18 -4.20 -14.98 -2.39
CA LEU A 18 -2.92 -14.35 -2.68
C LEU A 18 -1.93 -15.28 -3.39
N ALA A 19 -2.43 -16.28 -4.14
CA ALA A 19 -1.58 -17.15 -4.97
C ALA A 19 -0.90 -16.35 -6.10
N GLY A 20 0.41 -16.54 -6.28
CA GLY A 20 1.24 -15.74 -7.18
C GLY A 20 1.51 -14.33 -6.65
N ARG A 21 2.10 -13.46 -7.49
CA ARG A 21 2.42 -12.07 -7.12
C ARG A 21 1.19 -11.18 -7.26
N ARG A 22 0.69 -10.65 -6.14
CA ARG A 22 -0.47 -9.77 -6.06
C ARG A 22 -0.10 -8.39 -5.54
N GLY A 23 -0.59 -7.34 -6.21
CA GLY A 23 -0.48 -5.98 -5.69
C GLY A 23 -1.54 -5.73 -4.62
N VAL A 24 -1.13 -5.13 -3.51
CA VAL A 24 -2.03 -4.67 -2.44
C VAL A 24 -2.32 -3.19 -2.68
N VAL A 25 -1.26 -2.37 -2.72
CA VAL A 25 -1.32 -0.99 -3.21
C VAL A 25 -0.01 -0.72 -3.94
N ALA A 26 -0.07 -0.45 -5.25
CA ALA A 26 1.13 -0.39 -6.07
C ALA A 26 1.15 0.78 -7.04
N LYS A 27 2.34 1.37 -7.17
CA LYS A 27 2.68 2.35 -8.19
C LYS A 27 3.72 1.77 -9.17
N THR A 28 3.63 0.49 -9.55
CA THR A 28 4.80 -0.20 -10.14
C THR A 28 4.58 -1.07 -11.38
N GLU A 29 4.68 -0.51 -12.57
CA GLU A 29 4.97 -1.34 -13.75
C GLU A 29 6.48 -1.62 -13.93
N GLY A 30 7.32 -0.77 -13.32
CA GLY A 30 8.77 -0.82 -13.46
C GLY A 30 9.49 0.29 -12.70
N SER A 31 8.81 0.97 -11.76
CA SER A 31 9.45 1.81 -10.77
C SER A 31 8.50 2.27 -9.64
N GLU A 32 8.90 3.31 -8.91
CA GLU A 32 8.31 3.89 -7.70
C GLU A 32 8.25 2.94 -6.50
N TYR A 33 7.08 2.56 -6.03
CA TYR A 33 6.91 1.85 -4.75
C TYR A 33 5.61 1.07 -4.72
N GLY A 34 5.53 0.05 -3.86
CA GLY A 34 4.29 -0.68 -3.67
C GLY A 34 4.35 -1.74 -2.59
N LEU A 35 3.19 -2.01 -2.00
CA LEU A 35 2.91 -3.17 -1.16
C LEU A 35 2.37 -4.30 -2.03
N PHE A 36 2.93 -5.48 -1.85
CA PHE A 36 2.57 -6.70 -2.55
C PHE A 36 2.39 -7.84 -1.56
N ALA A 37 1.76 -8.91 -2.02
CA ALA A 37 1.87 -10.22 -1.42
C ALA A 37 2.14 -11.25 -2.51
N SER A 38 3.18 -12.06 -2.34
CA SER A 38 3.52 -13.14 -3.28
C SER A 38 3.43 -14.48 -2.57
N ASP A 39 2.48 -15.32 -3.00
CA ASP A 39 2.17 -16.59 -2.35
C ASP A 39 2.01 -16.39 -0.84
N TRP A 40 1.11 -15.46 -0.46
CA TRP A 40 0.82 -15.05 0.92
C TRP A 40 1.92 -14.30 1.68
N HIS A 41 3.12 -14.13 1.11
CA HIS A 41 4.20 -13.39 1.78
C HIS A 41 4.16 -11.91 1.41
N PRO A 42 3.86 -11.00 2.35
CA PRO A 42 3.83 -9.58 2.07
C PRO A 42 5.25 -9.04 1.81
N SER A 43 5.35 -8.09 0.88
CA SER A 43 6.59 -7.37 0.60
C SER A 43 6.34 -5.90 0.31
N PHE A 44 7.36 -5.08 0.60
CA PHE A 44 7.38 -3.66 0.25
C PHE A 44 8.56 -3.39 -0.68
N TYR A 45 8.26 -2.73 -1.80
CA TYR A 45 9.24 -2.32 -2.79
C TYR A 45 9.39 -0.80 -2.80
N VAL A 46 10.64 -0.35 -2.94
CA VAL A 46 10.97 1.04 -3.32
C VAL A 46 12.08 0.99 -4.37
N PHE A 47 11.86 1.62 -5.52
CA PHE A 47 12.87 1.74 -6.57
C PHE A 47 13.75 2.96 -6.30
N LEU A 48 15.04 2.72 -6.05
CA LEU A 48 16.02 3.73 -5.71
C LEU A 48 17.26 3.55 -6.61
N ASP A 49 17.68 4.61 -7.29
CA ASP A 49 18.91 4.68 -8.09
C ASP A 49 19.12 3.49 -9.04
N GLY A 50 18.06 3.11 -9.76
CA GLY A 50 18.13 2.08 -10.81
C GLY A 50 17.81 0.66 -10.37
N ALA A 51 17.54 0.43 -9.08
CA ALA A 51 17.19 -0.90 -8.57
C ALA A 51 16.07 -0.87 -7.53
N TYR A 52 15.28 -1.93 -7.48
CA TYR A 52 14.36 -2.13 -6.37
C TYR A 52 15.12 -2.51 -5.10
N ARG A 53 14.63 -1.99 -3.98
CA ARG A 53 14.87 -2.51 -2.65
C ARG A 53 13.57 -3.16 -2.21
N GLU A 54 13.63 -4.45 -1.93
CA GLU A 54 12.51 -5.26 -1.49
C GLU A 54 12.76 -5.69 -0.06
N ILE A 55 11.77 -5.46 0.81
CA ILE A 55 11.67 -6.12 2.09
C ILE A 55 10.54 -7.12 1.99
N LYS A 56 10.86 -8.42 2.05
CA LYS A 56 9.89 -9.51 2.01
C LYS A 56 9.80 -10.15 3.39
N SER A 57 8.58 -10.34 3.88
CA SER A 57 8.33 -11.03 5.14
C SER A 57 8.47 -12.54 4.96
N GLU A 58 9.06 -13.22 5.94
CA GLU A 58 8.98 -14.69 6.06
C GLU A 58 7.63 -15.14 6.63
N ARG A 59 6.92 -14.24 7.33
CA ARG A 59 5.58 -14.50 7.86
C ARG A 59 4.55 -14.34 6.75
N GLN A 60 3.70 -15.36 6.58
CA GLN A 60 2.55 -15.31 5.68
C GLN A 60 1.41 -14.49 6.28
N LEU A 61 0.64 -13.86 5.40
CA LEU A 61 -0.70 -13.39 5.72
C LEU A 61 -1.62 -14.59 5.96
N GLU A 62 -2.58 -14.38 6.84
CA GLU A 62 -3.58 -15.36 7.24
C GLU A 62 -4.89 -15.02 6.49
N PRO A 63 -5.53 -16.00 5.82
CA PRO A 63 -6.80 -15.77 5.16
C PRO A 63 -7.88 -15.39 6.17
N GLU A 64 -8.89 -14.65 5.72
CA GLU A 64 -10.09 -14.32 6.51
C GLU A 64 -9.81 -13.57 7.83
N ARG A 65 -8.62 -12.98 7.99
CA ARG A 65 -8.26 -12.13 9.12
C ARG A 65 -7.78 -10.76 8.66
N TRP A 66 -8.27 -9.69 9.31
CA TRP A 66 -7.72 -8.36 9.12
C TRP A 66 -6.27 -8.29 9.60
N GLN A 67 -5.41 -7.76 8.73
CA GLN A 67 -4.00 -7.54 9.00
C GLN A 67 -3.55 -6.17 8.51
N HIS A 68 -2.69 -5.52 9.28
CA HIS A 68 -2.11 -4.24 8.87
C HIS A 68 -0.78 -4.46 8.16
N LEU A 69 -0.60 -3.77 7.03
CA LEU A 69 0.65 -3.70 6.30
C LEU A 69 1.12 -2.25 6.24
N ALA A 70 2.39 -2.00 6.59
CA ALA A 70 3.02 -0.70 6.37
C ALA A 70 4.44 -0.83 5.83
N GLY A 71 4.65 -0.26 4.66
CA GLY A 71 5.97 -0.03 4.06
C GLY A 71 6.45 1.37 4.37
N VAL A 72 7.68 1.50 4.88
CA VAL A 72 8.27 2.78 5.26
C VAL A 72 9.61 2.96 4.57
N TYR A 73 9.84 4.14 4.01
CA TYR A 73 11.16 4.60 3.58
C TYR A 73 11.43 5.94 4.25
N ASP A 74 12.54 6.06 4.98
CA ASP A 74 12.89 7.30 5.70
C ASP A 74 13.96 8.15 5.02
N GLY A 75 14.42 7.74 3.83
CA GLY A 75 15.55 8.36 3.13
C GLY A 75 16.89 7.63 3.32
N ALA A 76 16.98 6.72 4.29
CA ALA A 76 18.19 5.95 4.61
C ALA A 76 17.93 4.44 4.84
N GLU A 77 16.71 4.04 5.17
CA GLU A 77 16.30 2.67 5.40
C GLU A 77 14.88 2.42 4.86
N VAL A 78 14.66 1.22 4.31
CA VAL A 78 13.35 0.69 3.93
C VAL A 78 12.93 -0.37 4.96
N ARG A 79 11.67 -0.33 5.40
CA ARG A 79 11.09 -1.22 6.42
C ARG A 79 9.75 -1.77 5.96
N LEU A 80 9.40 -2.95 6.46
CA LEU A 80 8.06 -3.52 6.37
C LEU A 80 7.56 -3.91 7.76
N TYR A 81 6.34 -3.52 8.08
CA TYR A 81 5.60 -3.92 9.26
C TYR A 81 4.39 -4.78 8.87
N VAL A 82 4.14 -5.85 9.63
CA VAL A 82 2.97 -6.72 9.51
C VAL A 82 2.33 -6.87 10.88
N ASP A 83 1.05 -6.50 11.03
CA ASP A 83 0.35 -6.44 12.32
C ASP A 83 1.12 -5.62 13.38
N GLY A 84 1.74 -4.53 12.93
CA GLY A 84 2.54 -3.65 13.78
C GLY A 84 3.93 -4.17 14.16
N LEU A 85 4.31 -5.40 13.78
CA LEU A 85 5.64 -5.94 14.03
C LEU A 85 6.58 -5.67 12.85
N LEU A 86 7.79 -5.20 13.12
CA LEU A 86 8.84 -5.06 12.10
C LEU A 86 9.29 -6.45 11.63
N VAL A 87 8.99 -6.79 10.38
CA VAL A 87 9.33 -8.10 9.79
C VAL A 87 10.62 -8.08 8.97
N GLY A 88 11.11 -6.90 8.62
CA GLY A 88 12.36 -6.75 7.89
C GLY A 88 12.72 -5.30 7.62
N ARG A 89 14.00 -5.08 7.33
CA ARG A 89 14.54 -3.76 6.95
C ARG A 89 15.84 -3.90 6.16
N ALA A 90 16.18 -2.87 5.41
CA ALA A 90 17.48 -2.75 4.76
C ALA A 90 17.87 -1.28 4.60
N GLU A 91 19.14 -0.98 4.81
CA GLU A 91 19.70 0.33 4.47
C GLU A 91 19.59 0.56 2.95
N ALA A 92 19.02 1.69 2.59
CA ALA A 92 18.89 2.12 1.22
C ALA A 92 18.64 3.62 1.18
N SER A 93 19.25 4.30 0.23
CA SER A 93 19.00 5.70 -0.09
C SER A 93 19.06 5.87 -1.59
N GLY A 94 18.55 7.00 -2.08
CA GLY A 94 18.57 7.34 -3.50
C GLY A 94 17.33 8.08 -3.95
N LEU A 95 17.28 8.36 -5.24
CA LEU A 95 16.15 9.02 -5.89
C LEU A 95 15.20 7.98 -6.47
N ARG A 96 13.89 8.27 -6.41
CA ARG A 96 12.90 7.41 -7.06
C ARG A 96 12.82 7.73 -8.54
N LYS A 97 12.66 6.71 -9.37
CA LYS A 97 12.29 6.89 -10.76
C LYS A 97 10.76 6.97 -10.86
N ARG A 98 10.25 8.15 -11.23
CA ARG A 98 8.81 8.38 -11.41
C ARG A 98 8.30 7.75 -12.71
N ASN A 99 7.02 7.41 -12.77
CA ASN A 99 6.36 6.92 -13.97
C ASN A 99 4.93 7.50 -14.11
N PRO A 100 4.35 7.54 -15.33
CA PRO A 100 3.04 8.13 -15.55
C PRO A 100 1.86 7.20 -15.21
N HIS A 101 2.11 5.96 -14.81
CA HIS A 101 1.06 4.98 -14.51
C HIS A 101 0.28 5.37 -13.25
N PRO A 102 -0.99 4.96 -13.11
CA PRO A 102 -1.75 5.23 -11.90
C PRO A 102 -1.20 4.49 -10.67
N LEU A 103 -1.54 4.97 -9.48
CA LEU A 103 -1.53 4.14 -8.27
C LEU A 103 -2.74 3.19 -8.36
N ILE A 104 -2.52 1.89 -8.20
CA ILE A 104 -3.59 0.89 -8.16
C ILE A 104 -3.73 0.38 -6.73
N VAL A 105 -4.96 0.35 -6.26
CA VAL A 105 -5.35 -0.30 -5.00
C VAL A 105 -5.99 -1.64 -5.36
N GLY A 106 -5.58 -2.71 -4.68
CA GLY A 106 -6.01 -4.08 -4.98
C GLY A 106 -5.32 -4.74 -6.17
N GLY A 107 -4.20 -4.18 -6.65
CA GLY A 107 -3.45 -4.74 -7.78
C GLY A 107 -2.21 -3.95 -8.15
N ASP A 108 -1.68 -4.25 -9.33
CA ASP A 108 -0.55 -3.58 -9.96
C ASP A 108 -0.94 -3.15 -11.38
N VAL A 109 -0.03 -2.52 -12.12
CA VAL A 109 -0.23 -2.16 -13.52
C VAL A 109 0.52 -3.11 -14.47
N ASP A 110 -0.06 -3.40 -15.64
CA ASP A 110 0.63 -3.98 -16.80
C ASP A 110 1.43 -2.95 -17.58
N GLY A 111 2.20 -3.39 -18.58
CA GLY A 111 2.96 -2.64 -19.61
C GLY A 111 2.40 -1.28 -20.14
N ASN A 112 1.10 -1.08 -19.99
CA ASN A 112 0.34 0.03 -20.55
C ASN A 112 -0.40 0.82 -19.47
N GLY A 113 -0.07 0.63 -18.19
CA GLY A 113 -0.77 1.25 -17.07
C GLY A 113 -2.17 0.68 -16.79
N ARG A 114 -2.54 -0.49 -17.32
CA ARG A 114 -3.84 -1.12 -17.02
C ARG A 114 -3.75 -2.00 -15.78
N ALA A 115 -4.83 -2.07 -15.00
CA ALA A 115 -4.86 -2.93 -13.82
C ALA A 115 -4.56 -4.40 -14.18
N ASN A 116 -3.68 -5.02 -13.39
CA ASN A 116 -3.19 -6.39 -13.53
C ASN A 116 -2.78 -6.92 -12.13
N SER A 117 -2.40 -8.20 -12.02
CA SER A 117 -1.86 -8.80 -10.79
C SER A 117 -2.74 -8.51 -9.56
N GLY A 118 -4.06 -8.47 -9.75
CA GLY A 118 -5.01 -8.08 -8.72
C GLY A 118 -5.16 -9.16 -7.65
N MET A 119 -5.33 -8.74 -6.39
CA MET A 119 -5.64 -9.64 -5.27
C MET A 119 -7.14 -9.95 -5.19
N SER A 120 -7.49 -11.03 -4.49
CA SER A 120 -8.85 -11.24 -3.98
C SER A 120 -8.87 -11.00 -2.48
N GLY A 121 -9.83 -10.20 -2.02
CA GLY A 121 -10.00 -9.84 -0.62
C GLY A 121 -10.49 -8.39 -0.46
N VAL A 122 -10.47 -7.91 0.78
CA VAL A 122 -10.95 -6.57 1.17
C VAL A 122 -9.77 -5.71 1.61
N LEU A 123 -9.85 -4.43 1.29
CA LEU A 123 -8.90 -3.40 1.70
C LEU A 123 -9.65 -2.31 2.47
N ASP A 124 -8.99 -1.80 3.49
CA ASP A 124 -9.51 -0.72 4.33
C ASP A 124 -8.36 0.25 4.68
N GLU A 125 -8.70 1.51 4.95
CA GLU A 125 -7.78 2.53 5.45
C GLU A 125 -6.46 2.63 4.65
N VAL A 126 -6.55 2.74 3.32
CA VAL A 126 -5.36 2.89 2.47
C VAL A 126 -4.82 4.31 2.61
N ARG A 127 -3.56 4.45 3.03
CA ARG A 127 -2.90 5.74 3.20
C ARG A 127 -1.54 5.79 2.51
N LEU A 128 -1.29 6.89 1.80
CA LEU A 128 0.03 7.31 1.34
C LEU A 128 0.43 8.59 2.07
N SER A 129 1.66 8.66 2.56
CA SER A 129 2.18 9.85 3.24
C SER A 129 3.57 10.23 2.78
N SER A 130 3.89 11.53 2.84
CA SER A 130 5.20 12.13 2.53
C SER A 130 6.20 12.07 3.68
N ALA A 131 5.93 11.26 4.71
CA ALA A 131 6.77 11.12 5.89
C ALA A 131 6.93 9.65 6.27
N ALA A 132 8.02 9.33 6.96
CA ALA A 132 8.20 8.05 7.63
C ALA A 132 7.43 8.07 8.95
N ARG A 133 6.27 7.41 8.98
CA ARG A 133 5.34 7.46 10.14
C ARG A 133 5.73 6.53 11.27
N TYR A 134 6.52 5.50 10.97
CA TYR A 134 6.79 4.40 11.89
C TYR A 134 8.28 4.12 12.00
N ALA A 135 8.71 3.76 13.20
CA ALA A 135 10.07 3.39 13.55
C ALA A 135 10.05 2.41 14.72
N GLY A 136 11.19 1.77 14.99
CA GLY A 136 11.30 0.75 16.04
C GLY A 136 10.85 -0.64 15.57
N SER A 137 10.93 -1.62 16.48
CA SER A 137 10.58 -3.02 16.21
C SER A 137 9.08 -3.29 16.26
N GLU A 138 8.31 -2.44 16.92
CA GLU A 138 6.88 -2.59 17.12
C GLU A 138 6.19 -1.22 17.02
N ILE A 139 5.00 -1.22 16.43
CA ILE A 139 4.09 -0.09 16.35
C ILE A 139 2.67 -0.55 16.69
N THR A 140 1.83 0.39 17.10
CA THR A 140 0.38 0.16 17.17
C THR A 140 -0.25 0.89 16.00
N PRO A 141 -0.60 0.18 14.91
CA PRO A 141 -1.26 0.82 13.79
C PRO A 141 -2.65 1.29 14.26
N PRO A 142 -3.02 2.56 14.01
CA PRO A 142 -4.33 3.04 14.40
C PRO A 142 -5.39 2.26 13.62
N THR A 143 -6.54 2.05 14.25
CA THR A 143 -7.64 1.41 13.55
C THR A 143 -8.13 2.35 12.45
N ARG A 144 -8.53 3.56 12.79
CA ARG A 144 -8.89 4.62 11.85
C ARG A 144 -7.72 5.57 11.62
N HIS A 145 -7.31 5.77 10.37
CA HIS A 145 -6.37 6.83 10.04
C HIS A 145 -7.06 8.20 10.06
N VAL A 146 -6.29 9.22 10.43
CA VAL A 146 -6.68 10.62 10.38
C VAL A 146 -5.67 11.32 9.49
N GLU A 147 -6.16 12.23 8.66
CA GLU A 147 -5.31 13.06 7.81
C GLU A 147 -4.52 14.09 8.64
N ASP A 148 -3.35 14.43 8.13
CA ASP A 148 -2.49 15.48 8.64
C ASP A 148 -1.73 16.12 7.46
N ALA A 149 -0.81 17.03 7.77
CA ALA A 149 -0.04 17.75 6.76
C ALA A 149 0.74 16.84 5.81
N ASP A 150 1.15 15.65 6.28
CA ASP A 150 1.94 14.68 5.52
C ASP A 150 1.08 13.64 4.79
N THR A 151 -0.24 13.66 4.97
CA THR A 151 -1.16 12.76 4.29
C THR A 151 -1.37 13.21 2.85
N LEU A 152 -1.11 12.31 1.90
CA LEU A 152 -1.22 12.59 0.46
C LEU A 152 -2.41 11.91 -0.21
N LEU A 153 -2.83 10.78 0.35
CA LEU A 153 -4.00 10.01 -0.06
C LEU A 153 -4.51 9.31 1.20
N LEU A 154 -5.81 9.36 1.42
CA LEU A 154 -6.47 8.56 2.45
C LEU A 154 -7.81 8.06 1.91
N LEU A 155 -7.94 6.75 1.74
CA LEU A 155 -9.15 6.09 1.27
C LEU A 155 -9.67 5.18 2.39
N HIS A 156 -10.77 5.58 3.01
CA HIS A 156 -11.42 4.81 4.07
C HIS A 156 -12.28 3.66 3.56
N PHE A 157 -12.70 3.70 2.30
CA PHE A 157 -13.65 2.71 1.74
C PHE A 157 -14.98 2.54 2.49
N ASP A 158 -15.35 3.47 3.40
CA ASP A 158 -16.66 3.51 4.08
C ASP A 158 -17.88 3.78 3.16
N GLY A 159 -17.65 3.98 1.86
CA GLY A 159 -18.71 4.29 0.91
C GLY A 159 -18.18 4.74 -0.45
N ALA A 160 -19.08 4.78 -1.44
CA ALA A 160 -18.80 5.23 -2.79
C ALA A 160 -19.88 6.17 -3.34
N SER A 161 -19.48 7.08 -4.23
CA SER A 161 -20.40 7.89 -5.05
C SER A 161 -20.31 7.44 -6.49
N GLY A 162 -21.25 6.59 -6.92
CA GLY A 162 -21.12 5.89 -8.20
C GLY A 162 -19.83 5.06 -8.20
N PRO A 163 -18.93 5.20 -9.19
CA PRO A 163 -17.67 4.48 -9.21
C PRO A 163 -16.57 5.17 -8.38
N PHE A 164 -16.84 6.27 -7.67
CA PHE A 164 -15.79 7.08 -7.04
C PHE A 164 -15.67 6.83 -5.53
N ILE A 165 -14.43 6.71 -5.06
CA ILE A 165 -14.07 6.67 -3.64
C ILE A 165 -13.45 8.01 -3.28
N ARG A 166 -13.98 8.66 -2.26
CA ARG A 166 -13.52 9.97 -1.83
C ARG A 166 -12.14 9.87 -1.17
N ASP A 167 -11.23 10.75 -1.57
CA ASP A 167 -9.96 11.00 -0.89
C ASP A 167 -10.18 11.91 0.33
N ALA A 168 -10.02 11.34 1.53
CA ALA A 168 -10.16 12.04 2.80
C ALA A 168 -8.94 12.92 3.14
N SER A 169 -7.84 12.85 2.38
CA SER A 169 -6.68 13.72 2.61
C SER A 169 -6.91 15.19 2.24
N GLY A 170 -8.00 15.49 1.54
CA GLY A 170 -8.31 16.82 1.04
C GLY A 170 -7.49 17.24 -0.18
N ARG A 171 -6.70 16.34 -0.77
CA ARG A 171 -5.87 16.63 -1.96
C ARG A 171 -6.56 16.32 -3.29
N GLY A 172 -7.77 15.78 -3.25
CA GLY A 172 -8.59 15.53 -4.44
C GLY A 172 -8.06 14.39 -5.30
N ALA A 173 -7.36 13.42 -4.69
CA ALA A 173 -6.88 12.22 -5.35
C ALA A 173 -7.93 11.09 -5.28
N ASP A 174 -9.20 11.43 -5.56
CA ASP A 174 -10.33 10.50 -5.47
C ASP A 174 -10.07 9.23 -6.28
N GLY A 175 -10.34 8.07 -5.67
CA GLY A 175 -10.23 6.78 -6.30
C GLY A 175 -11.38 6.53 -7.27
N ARG A 176 -11.16 5.63 -8.24
CA ARG A 176 -12.19 5.13 -9.14
C ARG A 176 -12.19 3.61 -9.15
N LEU A 177 -13.32 3.01 -8.78
CA LEU A 177 -13.57 1.58 -8.90
C LEU A 177 -13.51 1.16 -10.38
N VAL A 178 -12.86 0.03 -10.62
CA VAL A 178 -12.67 -0.56 -11.95
C VAL A 178 -12.88 -2.07 -11.90
N GLY A 179 -13.27 -2.66 -13.04
CA GLY A 179 -13.50 -4.10 -13.12
C GLY A 179 -14.62 -4.55 -12.18
N ALA A 180 -14.34 -5.54 -11.34
CA ALA A 180 -15.29 -6.12 -10.38
C ALA A 180 -15.18 -5.51 -8.97
N ALA A 181 -14.34 -4.48 -8.77
CA ALA A 181 -14.19 -3.85 -7.47
C ALA A 181 -15.49 -3.15 -7.04
N ILE A 182 -15.88 -3.36 -5.78
CA ILE A 182 -17.04 -2.74 -5.13
C ILE A 182 -16.63 -2.25 -3.74
N VAL A 183 -17.48 -1.41 -3.15
CA VAL A 183 -17.45 -1.14 -1.71
C VAL A 183 -18.51 -2.02 -1.06
N ASP A 184 -18.12 -2.78 -0.03
CA ASP A 184 -19.02 -3.60 0.77
C ASP A 184 -19.04 -3.08 2.21
N GLU A 185 -20.09 -2.32 2.55
CA GLU A 185 -20.28 -1.72 3.86
C GLU A 185 -20.68 -2.74 4.95
N SER A 186 -20.91 -4.02 4.58
CA SER A 186 -21.23 -5.08 5.55
C SER A 186 -20.00 -5.71 6.21
N ILE A 187 -18.83 -5.53 5.62
CA ILE A 187 -17.56 -6.04 6.14
C ILE A 187 -16.90 -4.93 6.96
N SER A 188 -16.75 -5.15 8.26
CA SER A 188 -16.08 -4.20 9.16
C SER A 188 -14.89 -4.87 9.85
N ARG A 189 -14.01 -4.03 10.42
CA ARG A 189 -12.89 -4.44 11.27
C ARG A 189 -13.20 -4.30 12.77
N GLU A 190 -14.46 -4.03 13.11
CA GLU A 190 -14.93 -3.94 14.50
C GLU A 190 -14.94 -5.30 15.23
#